data_AF-A0A1M5E3Z8-F1
#
_entry.id   AF-A0A1M5E3Z8-F1
#
_cell.length_a   1.000
_cell.length_b   1.000
_cell.length_c   1.000
_cell.angle_alpha   90.00
_cell.angle_beta   90.00
_cell.angle_gamma   90.00
#
_symmetry.space_group_name_H-M   'P 1'
#
loop_
_entity.id
_entity.type
_entity.pdbx_description
1 polymer ?
#
loop_
_entity_poly.entity_id
_entity_poly.type
_entity_poly.pdbx_seq_one_letter_code
_entity_poly.pdbx_strand_id
1 'polypeptide(L)'
;MNGSTFVYRIQNDFENYTMIVKKNYKTGKGGDSIEKKSERTLLKSEWNNFQSQIHKSCFWTFPVRNLKEGGFDGSIWTLEANSPNSDNCTGRKFHAVVRWSPKKETEFYKLCNLLIEFDNEK
;
A
#
# COMPACT_ATOMS: atom_id res chain seq x y z
N MET A 1 16.88 5.59 16.26
CA MET A 1 16.10 4.48 15.68
C MET A 1 16.45 4.37 14.20
N ASN A 2 17.23 3.34 13.84
CA ASN A 2 17.45 2.97 12.44
C ASN A 2 16.24 2.16 12.00
N GLY A 3 15.26 2.80 11.36
CA GLY A 3 14.12 2.11 10.76
C GLY A 3 14.29 2.09 9.25
N SER A 4 14.08 0.93 8.63
CA SER A 4 13.91 0.81 7.19
C SER A 4 12.43 1.00 6.83
N THR A 5 12.15 1.81 5.81
CA THR A 5 10.79 1.98 5.29
C THR A 5 10.69 1.23 3.96
N PHE A 6 9.61 0.47 3.76
CA PHE A 6 9.29 -0.12 2.47
C PHE A 6 8.13 0.63 1.81
N VAL A 7 8.24 0.85 0.51
CA VAL A 7 7.17 1.42 -0.31
C VAL A 7 6.91 0.47 -1.46
N TYR A 8 5.68 -0.05 -1.51
CA TYR A 8 5.17 -0.87 -2.59
C TYR A 8 4.18 -0.03 -3.39
N ARG A 9 4.38 0.07 -4.70
CA ARG A 9 3.48 0.76 -5.61
C ARG A 9 3.14 -0.17 -6.75
N ILE A 10 1.86 -0.30 -7.06
CA ILE A 10 1.42 -0.85 -8.34
C ILE A 10 0.77 0.25 -9.17
N GLN A 11 0.95 0.24 -10.47
CA GLN A 11 0.37 1.22 -11.40
C GLN A 11 -0.01 0.55 -12.71
N ASN A 12 -0.96 1.16 -13.42
CA ASN A 12 -1.44 0.73 -14.73
C ASN A 12 -1.31 1.91 -15.71
N ASP A 13 -0.36 1.79 -16.64
CA ASP A 13 -0.13 2.76 -17.71
C ASP A 13 -0.51 2.12 -19.05
N PHE A 14 -1.77 2.29 -19.45
CA PHE A 14 -2.32 1.74 -20.71
C PHE A 14 -2.05 0.23 -20.89
N GLU A 15 -2.51 -0.58 -19.93
CA GLU A 15 -2.32 -2.05 -19.86
C GLU A 15 -0.89 -2.51 -19.52
N ASN A 16 0.03 -1.59 -19.26
CA ASN A 16 1.31 -1.91 -18.63
C ASN A 16 1.14 -1.86 -17.11
N TYR A 17 1.03 -3.04 -16.51
CA TYR A 17 0.93 -3.17 -15.06
C TYR A 17 2.33 -3.29 -14.47
N THR A 18 2.73 -2.35 -13.62
CA THR A 18 4.08 -2.32 -13.05
C THR A 18 3.99 -2.26 -11.53
N MET A 19 4.82 -3.06 -10.88
CA MET A 19 5.10 -2.97 -9.45
C MET A 19 6.47 -2.36 -9.24
N ILE A 20 6.53 -1.35 -8.36
CA ILE A 20 7.75 -0.66 -7.94
C ILE A 20 7.90 -0.86 -6.45
N VAL A 21 9.06 -1.35 -6.02
CA VAL A 21 9.41 -1.55 -4.62
C VAL A 21 10.62 -0.71 -4.28
N LYS A 22 10.51 0.10 -3.23
CA LYS A 22 11.61 0.90 -2.68
C LYS A 22 11.84 0.51 -1.22
N LYS A 23 13.09 0.24 -0.87
CA LYS A 23 13.56 0.16 0.51
C LYS A 23 14.34 1.43 0.80
N ASN A 24 13.93 2.16 1.82
CA ASN A 24 14.58 3.37 2.28
C ASN A 24 15.20 3.14 3.66
N TYR A 25 16.26 3.88 3.97
CA TYR A 25 16.84 3.96 5.31
C TYR A 25 16.85 5.40 5.79
N LYS A 26 16.57 5.60 7.07
CA LYS A 26 16.66 6.92 7.69
C LYS A 26 18.11 7.37 7.78
N THR A 27 18.44 8.47 7.13
CA THR A 27 19.69 9.19 7.41
C THR A 27 19.43 10.15 8.56
N GLY A 28 20.26 10.10 9.60
CA GLY A 28 20.03 10.84 10.85
C GLY A 28 20.03 12.38 10.74
N LYS A 29 20.23 12.96 9.56
CA LYS A 29 20.37 14.42 9.36
C LYS A 29 19.65 15.04 8.16
N GLY A 30 18.86 14.31 7.35
CA GLY A 30 18.34 14.95 6.12
C GLY A 30 17.21 14.26 5.36
N GLY A 31 16.62 13.19 5.89
CA GLY A 31 15.51 12.49 5.25
C GLY A 31 15.83 11.03 4.91
N ASP A 32 14.92 10.43 4.16
CA ASP A 32 14.98 9.03 3.75
C ASP A 32 15.79 8.91 2.46
N SER A 33 16.85 8.09 2.49
CA SER A 33 17.61 7.73 1.28
C SER A 33 17.12 6.38 0.75
N ILE A 34 17.01 6.25 -0.57
CA ILE A 34 16.68 4.97 -1.22
C ILE A 34 17.90 4.05 -1.14
N GLU A 35 17.76 2.93 -0.44
CA GLU A 35 18.75 1.85 -0.37
C GLU A 35 18.67 0.96 -1.62
N LYS A 36 17.45 0.56 -1.96
CA LYS A 36 17.17 -0.38 -3.05
C LYS A 36 15.88 0.01 -3.75
N LYS A 37 15.90 -0.06 -5.08
CA LYS A 37 14.72 0.08 -5.94
C LYS A 37 14.67 -1.15 -6.86
N SER A 38 13.51 -1.79 -6.95
CA SER A 38 13.23 -2.82 -7.95
C SER A 38 11.90 -2.56 -8.63
N GLU A 39 11.81 -2.96 -9.89
CA GLU A 39 10.60 -2.87 -10.69
C GLU A 39 10.34 -4.23 -11.33
N ARG A 40 9.07 -4.61 -11.44
CA ARG A 40 8.65 -5.78 -12.20
C ARG A 40 7.34 -5.51 -12.92
N THR A 41 7.15 -6.18 -14.05
CA THR A 41 5.85 -6.23 -14.72
C THR A 41 4.94 -7.18 -13.93
N LEU A 42 3.70 -6.75 -13.71
CA LEU A 42 2.63 -7.57 -13.14
C LEU A 42 1.84 -8.23 -14.28
N LEU A 43 1.36 -9.44 -14.03
CA LEU A 43 0.34 -10.05 -14.84
C LEU A 43 -0.98 -9.30 -14.69
N LYS A 44 -1.79 -9.29 -15.77
CA LYS A 44 -3.15 -8.75 -15.73
C LYS A 44 -4.01 -9.41 -14.64
N SER A 45 -3.77 -10.69 -14.35
CA SER A 45 -4.43 -11.43 -13.27
C SER A 45 -4.07 -10.90 -11.88
N GLU A 46 -2.80 -10.58 -11.62
CA GLU A 46 -2.34 -9.99 -10.35
C GLU A 46 -2.97 -8.60 -10.14
N TRP A 47 -2.95 -7.77 -11.19
CA TRP A 47 -3.62 -6.47 -11.18
C TRP A 47 -5.12 -6.58 -10.89
N ASN A 48 -5.81 -7.45 -11.63
CA ASN A 48 -7.25 -7.66 -11.46
C ASN A 48 -7.59 -8.23 -10.09
N ASN A 49 -6.75 -9.13 -9.54
CA ASN A 49 -6.91 -9.64 -8.19
C ASN A 49 -6.83 -8.49 -7.17
N PHE A 50 -5.81 -7.64 -7.26
CA PHE A 50 -5.67 -6.50 -6.34
C PHE A 50 -6.86 -5.53 -6.44
N GLN A 51 -7.28 -5.16 -7.66
CA GLN A 51 -8.46 -4.32 -7.86
C GLN A 51 -9.73 -4.97 -7.26
N SER A 52 -9.91 -6.28 -7.45
CA SER A 52 -11.03 -7.01 -6.84
C SER A 52 -11.02 -6.91 -5.31
N GLN A 53 -9.86 -7.03 -4.67
CA GLN A 53 -9.75 -6.91 -3.21
C GLN A 53 -10.02 -5.48 -2.73
N ILE A 54 -9.55 -4.46 -3.45
CA ILE A 54 -9.88 -3.05 -3.16
C ILE A 54 -11.39 -2.82 -3.16
N HIS A 55 -12.10 -3.38 -4.14
CA HIS A 55 -13.56 -3.31 -4.20
C HIS A 55 -14.23 -4.10 -3.07
N LYS A 56 -13.84 -5.35 -2.83
CA LYS A 56 -14.44 -6.22 -1.79
C LYS A 56 -14.28 -5.67 -0.38
N SER A 57 -13.14 -5.05 -0.11
CA SER A 57 -12.83 -4.46 1.20
C SER A 57 -13.53 -3.12 1.44
N CYS A 58 -14.18 -2.52 0.44
CA CYS A 58 -14.69 -1.16 0.50
C CYS A 58 -13.61 -0.15 0.92
N PHE A 59 -12.38 -0.31 0.43
CA PHE A 59 -11.22 0.52 0.82
C PHE A 59 -11.54 2.03 0.87
N TRP A 60 -12.26 2.55 -0.13
CA TRP A 60 -12.60 3.97 -0.24
C TRP A 60 -13.44 4.52 0.93
N THR A 61 -14.14 3.64 1.65
CA THR A 61 -14.96 3.99 2.81
C THR A 61 -14.21 3.85 4.12
N PHE A 62 -12.93 3.43 4.11
CA PHE A 62 -12.16 3.32 5.33
C PHE A 62 -11.99 4.69 6.02
N PRO A 63 -11.99 4.72 7.36
CA PRO A 63 -11.56 5.90 8.08
C PRO A 63 -10.09 6.20 7.77
N VAL A 64 -9.81 7.44 7.32
CA VAL A 64 -8.46 7.91 6.96
C VAL A 64 -7.47 7.67 8.09
N ARG A 65 -7.86 8.00 9.33
CA ARG A 65 -7.11 7.67 10.54
C ARG A 65 -7.98 6.84 11.46
N ASN A 66 -7.43 5.75 11.96
CA ASN A 66 -7.98 5.03 13.09
C ASN A 66 -6.89 4.90 14.16
N LEU A 67 -6.81 5.88 15.05
CA LEU A 67 -5.82 5.92 16.14
C LEU A 67 -6.31 5.19 17.40
N LYS A 68 -7.52 4.61 17.38
CA LYS A 68 -8.08 3.88 18.52
C LYS A 68 -7.44 2.50 18.70
N GLU A 69 -6.88 1.95 17.62
CA GLU A 69 -6.12 0.70 17.66
C GLU A 69 -4.64 1.06 17.71
N GLY A 70 -4.05 0.97 18.90
CA GLY A 70 -2.61 1.08 19.10
C GLY A 70 -1.95 -0.30 19.12
N GLY A 71 -0.68 -0.36 18.74
CA GLY A 71 0.14 -1.54 18.90
C GLY A 71 1.55 -1.20 19.35
N PHE A 72 2.25 -2.18 19.91
CA PHE A 72 3.54 -1.96 20.59
C PHE A 72 4.75 -2.23 19.69
N ASP A 73 4.55 -2.69 18.44
CA ASP A 73 5.64 -3.00 17.51
C ASP A 73 6.22 -1.77 16.82
N GLY A 74 5.60 -0.60 17.01
CA GLY A 74 6.04 0.67 16.42
C GLY A 74 5.89 0.78 14.89
N SER A 75 5.20 -0.16 14.24
CA SER A 75 5.01 -0.16 12.78
C SER A 75 3.84 0.74 12.36
N ILE A 76 4.09 1.63 11.40
CA ILE A 76 3.04 2.48 10.81
C ILE A 76 2.89 2.09 9.35
N TRP A 77 1.66 1.73 8.97
CA TRP A 77 1.32 1.28 7.63
C TRP A 77 0.43 2.32 6.99
N THR A 78 0.75 2.70 5.75
CA THR A 78 -0.04 3.64 4.96
C THR A 78 -0.38 2.99 3.63
N LEU A 79 -1.67 2.97 3.30
CA LEU A 79 -2.18 2.52 2.01
C LEU A 79 -2.87 3.69 1.32
N GLU A 80 -2.41 4.02 0.12
CA GLU A 80 -2.94 5.13 -0.68
C GLU A 80 -3.34 4.62 -2.05
N ALA A 81 -4.46 5.14 -2.58
CA ALA A 81 -4.88 4.87 -3.94
C ALA A 81 -5.34 6.15 -4.62
N ASN A 82 -5.11 6.20 -5.94
CA ASN A 82 -5.65 7.21 -6.85
C ASN A 82 -6.50 6.51 -7.90
N SER A 83 -7.75 6.95 -8.07
CA SER A 83 -8.66 6.50 -9.12
C SER A 83 -9.10 7.72 -9.93
N PRO A 84 -8.70 7.82 -11.22
CA PRO A 84 -9.07 8.96 -12.06
C PRO A 84 -10.59 9.03 -12.26
N ASN A 85 -11.25 7.87 -12.32
CA ASN A 85 -12.68 7.73 -12.21
C ASN A 85 -13.03 7.72 -10.72
N SER A 86 -13.65 8.77 -10.22
CA SER A 86 -14.08 8.85 -8.82
C SER A 86 -14.83 7.58 -8.43
N ASP A 87 -14.48 6.99 -7.30
CA ASP A 87 -15.19 5.81 -6.81
C ASP A 87 -16.68 6.15 -6.61
N ASN A 88 -17.57 5.33 -7.17
CA ASN A 88 -19.01 5.59 -7.19
C ASN A 88 -19.63 5.68 -5.79
N CYS A 89 -18.99 5.11 -4.77
CA CYS A 89 -19.51 5.09 -3.41
C CYS A 89 -19.14 6.35 -2.62
N THR A 90 -17.98 6.96 -2.90
CA THR A 90 -17.46 8.09 -2.09
C THR A 90 -17.20 9.38 -2.86
N GLY A 91 -17.20 9.32 -4.20
CA GLY A 91 -16.83 10.45 -5.06
C GLY A 91 -15.35 10.85 -4.96
N ARG A 92 -14.52 10.08 -4.25
CA ARG A 92 -13.11 10.39 -4.02
C ARG A 92 -12.27 9.93 -5.21
N LYS A 93 -11.30 10.77 -5.59
CA LYS A 93 -10.25 10.44 -6.55
C LYS A 93 -8.97 9.98 -5.86
N PHE A 94 -8.72 10.44 -4.65
CA PHE A 94 -7.58 10.04 -3.83
C PHE A 94 -8.05 9.63 -2.44
N HIS A 95 -7.47 8.56 -1.90
CA HIS A 95 -7.74 8.11 -0.55
C HIS A 95 -6.48 7.50 0.07
N ALA A 96 -6.17 7.94 1.28
CA ALA A 96 -5.04 7.48 2.06
C ALA A 96 -5.53 7.03 3.44
N VAL A 97 -5.07 5.86 3.85
CA VAL A 97 -5.46 5.21 5.10
C VAL A 97 -4.22 4.86 5.89
N VAL A 98 -4.16 5.32 7.14
CA VAL A 98 -3.03 5.05 8.04
C VAL A 98 -3.47 4.19 9.20
N ARG A 99 -2.70 3.15 9.52
CA ARG A 99 -2.89 2.28 10.68
C ARG A 99 -1.57 2.08 11.44
N TRP A 100 -1.66 2.07 12.76
CA TRP A 100 -0.57 1.68 13.63
C TRP A 100 -0.73 0.19 13.96
N SER A 101 0.25 -0.64 13.62
CA SER A 101 0.28 -2.08 13.91
C SER A 101 -1.04 -2.79 13.53
N PRO A 102 -1.49 -2.72 12.26
CA PRO A 102 -2.78 -3.27 11.85
C PRO A 102 -2.87 -4.76 12.16
N LYS A 103 -4.00 -5.19 12.75
CA LYS A 103 -4.26 -6.60 13.07
C LYS A 103 -4.43 -7.43 11.81
N LYS A 104 -3.95 -8.67 11.82
CA LYS A 104 -3.90 -9.56 10.65
C LYS A 104 -5.29 -9.87 10.06
N GLU A 105 -6.31 -9.83 10.90
CA GLU A 105 -7.69 -10.16 10.55
C GLU A 105 -8.38 -9.01 9.80
N THR A 106 -7.82 -7.79 9.85
CA THR A 106 -8.41 -6.62 9.22
C THR A 106 -8.23 -6.62 7.71
N GLU A 107 -9.24 -6.15 6.97
CA GLU A 107 -9.16 -6.00 5.52
C GLU A 107 -8.02 -5.07 5.09
N PHE A 108 -7.72 -4.03 5.89
CA PHE A 108 -6.56 -3.17 5.66
C PHE A 108 -5.24 -3.96 5.67
N TYR A 109 -5.04 -4.84 6.65
CA TYR A 109 -3.84 -5.68 6.71
C TYR A 109 -3.75 -6.60 5.50
N LYS A 110 -4.84 -7.29 5.15
CA LYS A 110 -4.88 -8.21 4.01
C LYS A 110 -4.54 -7.52 2.69
N LEU A 111 -5.07 -6.32 2.46
CA LEU A 111 -4.72 -5.51 1.28
C LEU A 111 -3.23 -5.16 1.22
N CYS A 112 -2.67 -4.69 2.33
CA CYS A 112 -1.24 -4.35 2.39
C CYS A 112 -0.38 -5.60 2.21
N ASN A 113 -0.78 -6.72 2.82
CA ASN A 113 -0.05 -7.98 2.75
C ASN A 113 -0.03 -8.55 1.33
N LEU A 114 -1.12 -8.38 0.56
CA LEU A 114 -1.16 -8.80 -0.85
C LEU A 114 -0.08 -8.08 -1.69
N LEU A 115 0.20 -6.80 -1.43
CA LEU A 115 1.30 -6.08 -2.08
C LEU A 115 2.67 -6.64 -1.69
N ILE A 116 2.82 -7.11 -0.44
CA ILE A 116 4.07 -7.71 0.04
C ILE A 116 4.26 -9.09 -0.60
N GLU A 117 3.19 -9.89 -0.70
CA GLU A 117 3.20 -11.21 -1.36
C GLU A 117 3.62 -11.10 -2.83
N PHE A 118 3.08 -10.10 -3.56
CA PHE A 118 3.52 -9.80 -4.92
C PHE A 118 5.02 -9.51 -5.04
N ASP A 119 5.70 -9.02 -4.00
CA ASP A 119 7.16 -8.81 -4.06
C ASP A 119 7.95 -10.10 -3.81
N ASN A 120 7.36 -11.04 -3.07
CA ASN A 120 7.99 -12.29 -2.65
C ASN A 120 7.91 -13.41 -3.70
N GLU A 121 6.97 -13.33 -4.66
CA GLU A 121 6.81 -14.27 -5.78
C GLU A 121 7.84 -14.09 -6.92
N LYS A 122 9.05 -13.60 -6.60
CA LYS A 122 10.15 -13.40 -7.55
C LYS A 122 10.88 -14.68 -7.93
#